data_AF-A0A7D6VJP7-F1
#
_entry.id   AF-A0A7D6VJP7-F1
#
_cell.length_a   1.000
_cell.length_b   1.000
_cell.length_c   1.000
_cell.angle_alpha   90.00
_cell.angle_beta   90.00
_cell.angle_gamma   90.00
#
_symmetry.space_group_name_H-M   'P 1'
#
loop_
_entity.id
_entity.type
_entity.pdbx_description
1 polymer ?
#
loop_
_entity_poly.entity_id
_entity_poly.type
_entity_poly.pdbx_seq_one_letter_code
_entity_poly.pdbx_strand_id
1 'polypeptide(L)'
;MLAASAGLTGAVLPATLAAPAAHATPEGAPAVPGIGVIPAATAIADTDGLDPALAAAYSSAAAAAQAEGVSMYINSGYRSPGEQQVLWEQGLATYGSPDETRKWVLPPEESTHVSGKAIDVGPRSGAQWLEDNGYRWGLCRTFDNEWWHFERVGAPGAACPARVPDASQRGVPAPQPDNRTVVVPPGLPPELQALLEQLLSGGSVR
;
A
#
# COMPACT_ATOMS: atom_id res chain seq x y z
N MET A 1 71.29 -50.18 -31.79
CA MET A 1 71.80 -49.15 -30.85
C MET A 1 70.81 -47.99 -30.85
N LEU A 2 70.34 -47.62 -29.65
CA LEU A 2 69.56 -46.46 -29.19
C LEU A 2 68.89 -45.50 -30.21
N ALA A 3 67.58 -45.28 -30.03
CA ALA A 3 66.93 -43.96 -29.98
C ALA A 3 65.48 -44.16 -29.47
N ALA A 4 65.18 -43.85 -28.21
CA ALA A 4 64.81 -42.54 -27.66
C ALA A 4 63.28 -42.31 -27.71
N SER A 5 62.68 -42.43 -26.53
CA SER A 5 61.30 -42.13 -26.17
C SER A 5 61.00 -40.63 -26.30
N ALA A 6 59.84 -40.28 -26.85
CA ALA A 6 59.22 -38.97 -26.64
C ALA A 6 57.71 -39.18 -26.43
N GLY A 7 57.27 -39.03 -25.18
CA GLY A 7 55.86 -39.00 -24.83
C GLY A 7 55.26 -37.64 -25.19
N LEU A 8 54.13 -37.64 -25.89
CA LEU A 8 53.21 -36.50 -25.94
C LEU A 8 52.01 -36.83 -25.07
N THR A 9 51.95 -36.22 -23.89
CA THR A 9 50.73 -36.10 -23.09
C THR A 9 49.83 -35.03 -23.73
N GLY A 10 48.85 -35.47 -24.53
CA GLY A 10 47.74 -34.61 -24.95
C GLY A 10 46.73 -34.48 -23.82
N ALA A 11 46.77 -33.36 -23.09
CA ALA A 11 45.68 -32.95 -22.21
C ALA A 11 44.76 -32.00 -22.98
N VAL A 12 43.50 -32.40 -23.21
CA VAL A 12 42.45 -31.47 -23.67
C VAL A 12 41.15 -31.71 -22.89
N LEU A 13 40.91 -30.77 -22.00
CA LEU A 13 39.73 -30.31 -21.24
C LEU A 13 38.38 -31.04 -21.43
N PRO A 14 37.66 -31.37 -20.34
CA PRO A 14 36.23 -31.69 -20.42
C PRO A 14 35.41 -30.42 -20.71
N ALA A 15 34.50 -30.50 -21.68
CA ALA A 15 33.50 -29.47 -21.94
C ALA A 15 32.54 -29.38 -20.75
N THR A 16 32.55 -28.25 -20.04
CA THR A 16 31.57 -27.94 -18.99
C THR A 16 30.27 -27.50 -19.65
N LEU A 17 29.22 -28.32 -19.53
CA LEU A 17 27.84 -27.89 -19.77
C LEU A 17 27.47 -26.92 -18.63
N ALA A 18 27.44 -25.62 -18.93
CA ALA A 18 26.87 -24.63 -18.04
C ALA A 18 25.35 -24.82 -17.99
N ALA A 19 24.84 -25.38 -16.90
CA ALA A 19 23.42 -25.32 -16.58
C ALA A 19 23.00 -23.86 -16.37
N PRO A 20 21.80 -23.43 -16.78
CA PRO A 20 21.32 -22.10 -16.44
C PRO A 20 21.21 -22.01 -14.93
N ALA A 21 21.87 -21.01 -14.34
CA ALA A 21 21.72 -20.67 -12.94
C ALA A 21 20.24 -20.40 -12.67
N ALA A 22 19.60 -21.33 -11.96
CA ALA A 22 18.32 -21.11 -11.32
C ALA A 22 18.48 -19.85 -10.46
N HIS A 23 17.82 -18.78 -10.88
CA HIS A 23 17.78 -17.55 -10.09
C HIS A 23 17.09 -17.90 -8.77
N ALA A 24 17.85 -17.82 -7.69
CA ALA A 24 17.33 -17.92 -6.34
C ALA A 24 16.25 -16.85 -6.17
N THR A 25 15.02 -17.28 -5.93
CA THR A 25 13.94 -16.44 -5.44
C THR A 25 14.38 -15.83 -4.11
N PRO A 26 14.30 -14.50 -3.91
CA PRO A 26 14.44 -13.97 -2.56
C PRO A 26 13.20 -14.41 -1.77
N GLU A 27 13.43 -15.38 -0.88
CA GLU A 27 12.57 -15.72 0.25
C GLU A 27 12.32 -14.45 1.09
N GLY A 28 11.06 -14.19 1.45
CA GLY A 28 10.76 -13.22 2.52
C GLY A 28 9.52 -12.33 2.37
N ALA A 29 8.55 -12.64 1.52
CA ALA A 29 7.20 -12.11 1.70
C ALA A 29 6.34 -13.16 2.41
N PRO A 30 5.67 -12.85 3.54
CA PRO A 30 4.57 -13.70 3.97
C PRO A 30 3.52 -13.67 2.85
N ALA A 31 3.12 -14.84 2.36
CA ALA A 31 1.99 -14.96 1.47
C ALA A 31 0.76 -14.44 2.23
N VAL A 32 0.24 -13.29 1.80
CA VAL A 32 -1.08 -12.82 2.21
C VAL A 32 -2.08 -13.62 1.37
N PRO A 33 -3.00 -14.40 1.97
CA PRO A 33 -4.04 -15.08 1.22
C PRO A 33 -4.85 -14.05 0.41
N GLY A 34 -4.92 -14.22 -0.91
CA GLY A 34 -5.74 -13.38 -1.80
C GLY A 34 -4.97 -12.53 -2.83
N ILE A 35 -3.64 -12.48 -2.81
CA ILE A 35 -2.87 -11.76 -3.85
C ILE A 35 -2.37 -12.78 -4.89
N GLY A 36 -3.04 -12.81 -6.04
CA GLY A 36 -2.53 -13.52 -7.22
C GLY A 36 -1.26 -12.83 -7.72
N VAL A 37 -0.12 -13.53 -7.68
CA VAL A 37 1.13 -13.03 -8.28
C VAL A 37 1.05 -13.21 -9.79
N ILE A 38 0.84 -12.13 -10.54
CA ILE A 38 0.95 -12.13 -12.00
C ILE A 38 2.45 -12.01 -12.38
N PRO A 39 3.00 -12.86 -13.26
CA PRO A 39 4.40 -12.77 -13.67
C PRO A 39 4.67 -11.47 -14.46
N ALA A 40 5.82 -10.87 -14.19
CA ALA A 40 6.28 -9.63 -14.79
C ALA A 40 6.63 -9.81 -16.28
N ALA A 41 5.66 -9.63 -17.17
CA ALA A 41 5.91 -9.38 -18.58
C ALA A 41 4.89 -8.35 -19.07
N THR A 42 5.38 -7.15 -19.40
CA THR A 42 4.62 -5.99 -19.92
C THR A 42 3.45 -5.55 -19.03
N ALA A 43 3.73 -4.73 -18.01
CA ALA A 43 2.72 -4.02 -17.24
C ALA A 43 1.97 -3.01 -18.13
N ILE A 44 0.97 -3.48 -18.87
CA ILE A 44 -0.17 -2.66 -19.22
C ILE A 44 -0.81 -2.32 -17.87
N ALA A 45 -0.94 -1.04 -17.55
CA ALA A 45 -1.66 -0.62 -16.36
C ALA A 45 -3.10 -1.10 -16.52
N ASP A 46 -3.46 -2.21 -15.87
CA ASP A 46 -4.85 -2.64 -15.79
C ASP A 46 -5.58 -1.63 -14.91
N THR A 47 -6.15 -0.64 -15.59
CA THR A 47 -6.89 0.48 -15.01
C THR A 47 -8.39 0.35 -15.27
N ASP A 48 -8.81 -0.82 -15.77
CA ASP A 48 -10.20 -1.09 -16.07
C ASP A 48 -11.04 -1.02 -14.79
N GLY A 49 -12.20 -0.37 -14.88
CA GLY A 49 -13.10 -0.17 -13.74
C GLY A 49 -12.66 0.89 -12.71
N LEU A 50 -11.46 1.47 -12.84
CA LEU A 50 -11.03 2.56 -11.97
C LEU A 50 -11.81 3.85 -12.25
N ASP A 51 -11.92 4.69 -11.22
CA ASP A 51 -12.30 6.08 -11.37
C ASP A 51 -11.38 6.75 -12.40
N PRO A 52 -11.92 7.47 -13.42
CA PRO A 52 -11.10 8.04 -14.49
C PRO A 52 -10.00 8.98 -14.01
N ALA A 53 -10.21 9.71 -12.91
CA ALA A 53 -9.20 10.60 -12.37
C ALA A 53 -8.08 9.83 -11.67
N LEU A 54 -8.40 8.71 -11.00
CA LEU A 54 -7.40 7.80 -10.44
C LEU A 54 -6.57 7.14 -11.55
N ALA A 55 -7.22 6.60 -12.59
CA ALA A 55 -6.54 5.98 -13.73
C ALA A 55 -5.56 6.95 -14.42
N ALA A 56 -5.99 8.19 -14.67
CA ALA A 56 -5.14 9.21 -15.29
C ALA A 56 -3.97 9.62 -14.38
N ALA A 57 -4.21 9.76 -13.07
CA ALA A 57 -3.17 10.08 -12.10
C ALA A 57 -2.12 8.97 -12.03
N TYR A 58 -2.54 7.71 -11.91
CA TYR A 58 -1.63 6.57 -11.87
C TYR A 58 -0.83 6.43 -13.16
N SER A 59 -1.48 6.55 -14.32
CA SER A 59 -0.79 6.49 -15.62
C SER A 59 0.32 7.54 -15.73
N SER A 60 0.06 8.75 -15.23
CA SER A 60 1.05 9.84 -15.23
C SER A 60 2.20 9.57 -14.25
N ALA A 61 1.90 9.05 -13.07
CA ALA A 61 2.90 8.68 -12.07
C ALA A 61 3.78 7.50 -12.56
N ALA A 62 3.17 6.49 -13.18
CA ALA A 62 3.86 5.34 -13.74
C ALA A 62 4.82 5.73 -14.87
N ALA A 63 4.41 6.65 -15.76
CA ALA A 63 5.29 7.18 -16.80
C ALA A 63 6.50 7.93 -16.21
N ALA A 64 6.29 8.70 -15.14
CA ALA A 64 7.38 9.40 -14.45
C ALA A 64 8.34 8.43 -13.74
N ALA A 65 7.80 7.43 -13.02
CA ALA A 65 8.60 6.37 -12.40
C ALA A 65 9.45 5.63 -13.45
N GLN A 66 8.86 5.29 -14.59
CA GLN A 66 9.55 4.63 -15.69
C GLN A 66 10.70 5.48 -16.26
N ALA A 67 10.50 6.80 -16.41
CA ALA A 67 11.54 7.71 -16.85
C ALA A 67 12.74 7.77 -15.89
N GLU A 68 12.52 7.47 -14.60
CA GLU A 68 13.53 7.36 -13.56
C GLU A 68 14.09 5.92 -13.41
N GLY A 69 13.65 4.98 -14.25
CA GLY A 69 14.07 3.57 -14.20
C GLY A 69 13.42 2.77 -13.08
N VAL A 70 12.35 3.27 -12.46
CA VAL A 70 11.60 2.59 -11.40
C VAL A 70 10.46 1.77 -11.99
N SER A 71 10.45 0.47 -11.73
CA SER A 71 9.35 -0.43 -12.09
C SER A 71 8.19 -0.29 -11.11
N MET A 72 6.97 -0.13 -11.64
CA MET A 72 5.75 0.02 -10.87
C MET A 72 4.55 -0.56 -11.66
N TYR A 73 3.70 -1.33 -11.00
CA TYR A 73 2.49 -1.94 -11.57
C TYR A 73 1.38 -2.05 -10.54
N ILE A 74 0.14 -2.12 -11.01
CA ILE A 74 -1.04 -2.38 -10.18
C ILE A 74 -1.13 -3.89 -9.97
N ASN A 75 -1.12 -4.32 -8.70
CA ASN A 75 -1.45 -5.68 -8.29
C ASN A 75 -2.96 -5.90 -8.21
N SER A 76 -3.69 -4.90 -7.72
CA SER A 76 -5.15 -4.92 -7.62
C SER A 76 -5.72 -3.52 -7.86
N GLY A 77 -6.65 -3.40 -8.81
CA GLY A 77 -7.37 -2.16 -9.11
C GLY A 77 -8.82 -2.25 -8.68
N TYR A 78 -9.74 -2.01 -9.60
CA TYR A 78 -11.16 -2.24 -9.35
C TYR A 78 -11.45 -3.70 -9.02
N ARG A 79 -12.37 -3.94 -8.09
CA ARG A 79 -12.91 -5.26 -7.76
C ARG A 79 -14.43 -5.21 -7.86
N SER A 80 -15.03 -6.23 -8.47
CA SER A 80 -16.48 -6.37 -8.38
C SER A 80 -16.93 -6.63 -6.93
N PRO A 81 -18.19 -6.31 -6.57
CA PRO A 81 -18.72 -6.64 -5.25
C PRO A 81 -18.61 -8.13 -4.90
N GLY A 82 -18.76 -9.03 -5.89
CA GLY A 82 -18.65 -10.47 -5.70
C GLY A 82 -17.22 -10.92 -5.37
N GLU A 83 -16.21 -10.37 -6.07
CA GLU A 83 -14.80 -10.65 -5.75
C GLU A 83 -14.43 -10.12 -4.35
N GLN A 84 -14.91 -8.93 -4.00
CA GLN A 84 -14.71 -8.38 -2.66
C GLN A 84 -15.38 -9.24 -1.59
N GLN A 85 -16.58 -9.77 -1.84
CA GLN A 85 -17.30 -10.63 -0.91
C GLN A 85 -16.50 -11.90 -0.60
N VAL A 86 -15.92 -12.53 -1.62
CA VAL A 86 -15.06 -13.71 -1.43
C VAL A 86 -13.84 -13.38 -0.56
N LEU A 87 -13.19 -12.23 -0.78
CA LEU A 87 -12.05 -11.80 0.03
C LEU A 87 -12.45 -11.48 1.47
N TRP A 88 -13.62 -10.87 1.67
CA TRP A 88 -14.17 -10.61 3.00
C TRP A 88 -14.41 -11.91 3.77
N GLU A 89 -15.03 -12.91 3.14
CA GLU A 89 -15.26 -14.22 3.76
C GLU A 89 -13.94 -14.96 4.10
N GLN A 90 -12.95 -14.89 3.21
CA GLN A 90 -11.60 -15.41 3.48
C GLN A 90 -10.93 -14.68 4.64
N GLY A 91 -11.09 -13.36 4.70
CA GLY A 91 -10.63 -12.52 5.80
C GLY A 91 -11.29 -12.91 7.12
N LEU A 92 -12.59 -13.17 7.15
CA LEU A 92 -13.28 -13.65 8.35
C LEU A 92 -12.73 -15.00 8.82
N ALA A 93 -12.48 -15.92 7.90
CA ALA A 93 -11.88 -17.22 8.22
C ALA A 93 -10.44 -17.09 8.74
N THR A 94 -9.68 -16.09 8.26
CA THR A 94 -8.27 -15.87 8.61
C THR A 94 -8.09 -15.14 9.94
N TYR A 95 -8.87 -14.08 10.17
CA TYR A 95 -8.70 -13.18 11.32
C TYR A 95 -9.73 -13.43 12.43
N GLY A 96 -10.72 -14.29 12.19
CA GLY A 96 -11.63 -14.84 13.21
C GLY A 96 -12.77 -13.92 13.64
N SER A 97 -12.69 -12.61 13.41
CA SER A 97 -13.78 -11.67 13.73
C SER A 97 -13.88 -10.54 12.71
N PRO A 98 -15.07 -9.97 12.48
CA PRO A 98 -15.24 -8.81 11.60
C PRO A 98 -14.32 -7.63 11.96
N ASP A 99 -14.09 -7.37 13.24
CA ASP A 99 -13.27 -6.23 13.69
C ASP A 99 -11.79 -6.43 13.35
N GLU A 100 -11.26 -7.64 13.51
CA GLU A 100 -9.87 -7.95 13.10
C GLU A 100 -9.75 -8.03 11.57
N THR A 101 -10.75 -8.56 10.87
CA THR A 101 -10.75 -8.62 9.40
C THR A 101 -10.76 -7.22 8.78
N ARG A 102 -11.56 -6.30 9.31
CA ARG A 102 -11.69 -4.92 8.79
C ARG A 102 -10.38 -4.14 8.78
N LYS A 103 -9.38 -4.53 9.56
CA LYS A 103 -8.04 -3.91 9.53
C LYS A 103 -7.31 -4.17 8.21
N TRP A 104 -7.71 -5.19 7.45
CA TRP A 104 -7.02 -5.66 6.24
C TRP A 104 -7.94 -5.81 5.02
N VAL A 105 -9.20 -6.21 5.25
CA VAL A 105 -10.17 -6.47 4.18
C VAL A 105 -11.51 -5.90 4.61
N LEU A 106 -12.03 -4.94 3.86
CA LEU A 106 -13.36 -4.37 4.09
C LEU A 106 -14.45 -5.21 3.39
N PRO A 107 -15.70 -5.21 3.90
CA PRO A 107 -16.84 -5.78 3.18
C PRO A 107 -17.12 -5.03 1.85
N PRO A 108 -17.89 -5.63 0.92
CA PRO A 108 -18.19 -5.05 -0.39
C PRO A 108 -18.69 -3.60 -0.38
N GLU A 109 -19.54 -3.26 0.59
CA GLU A 109 -20.19 -1.96 0.69
C GLU A 109 -19.23 -0.84 1.15
N GLU A 110 -18.10 -1.21 1.74
CA GLU A 110 -17.14 -0.27 2.35
C GLU A 110 -15.81 -0.20 1.57
N SER A 111 -15.52 -1.18 0.71
CA SER A 111 -14.24 -1.27 -0.02
C SER A 111 -14.08 -0.20 -1.10
N THR A 112 -12.97 0.54 -1.06
CA THR A 112 -12.66 1.54 -2.09
C THR A 112 -12.27 0.94 -3.43
N HIS A 113 -11.78 -0.30 -3.47
CA HIS A 113 -11.58 -1.04 -4.71
C HIS A 113 -12.91 -1.30 -5.44
N VAL A 114 -13.99 -1.55 -4.69
CA VAL A 114 -15.33 -1.74 -5.28
C VAL A 114 -15.85 -0.45 -5.90
N SER A 115 -15.52 0.70 -5.32
CA SER A 115 -15.83 1.99 -5.92
C SER A 115 -14.87 2.44 -7.02
N GLY A 116 -13.84 1.65 -7.35
CA GLY A 116 -12.80 2.00 -8.32
C GLY A 116 -11.86 3.13 -7.86
N LYS A 117 -11.80 3.43 -6.56
CA LYS A 117 -11.08 4.60 -6.01
C LYS A 117 -9.77 4.25 -5.29
N ALA A 118 -9.33 3.00 -5.39
CA ALA A 118 -8.09 2.53 -4.81
C ALA A 118 -7.31 1.64 -5.79
N ILE A 119 -6.00 1.61 -5.57
CA ILE A 119 -5.07 0.71 -6.25
C ILE A 119 -4.07 0.15 -5.22
N ASP A 120 -3.74 -1.13 -5.40
CA ASP A 120 -2.65 -1.79 -4.71
C ASP A 120 -1.44 -1.87 -5.64
N VAL A 121 -0.33 -1.27 -5.25
CA VAL A 121 0.83 -1.07 -6.12
C VAL A 121 1.99 -1.98 -5.71
N GLY A 122 2.59 -2.61 -6.71
CA GLY A 122 3.80 -3.41 -6.61
C GLY A 122 4.88 -2.96 -7.61
N PRO A 123 6.12 -3.46 -7.49
CA PRO A 123 6.67 -4.13 -6.32
C PRO A 123 6.87 -3.11 -5.17
N ARG A 124 7.34 -3.55 -4.00
CA ARG A 124 7.53 -2.65 -2.84
C ARG A 124 8.38 -1.41 -3.13
N SER A 125 9.39 -1.52 -4.00
CA SER A 125 10.18 -0.35 -4.42
C SER A 125 9.39 0.64 -5.28
N GLY A 126 8.48 0.16 -6.14
CA GLY A 126 7.57 1.01 -6.91
C GLY A 126 6.54 1.70 -6.02
N ALA A 127 5.95 0.95 -5.08
CA ALA A 127 5.07 1.51 -4.05
C ALA A 127 5.77 2.57 -3.20
N GLN A 128 7.02 2.32 -2.77
CA GLN A 128 7.82 3.30 -2.03
C GLN A 128 8.05 4.57 -2.86
N TRP A 129 8.43 4.44 -4.13
CA TRP A 129 8.58 5.59 -5.02
C TRP A 129 7.26 6.38 -5.13
N LEU A 130 6.12 5.69 -5.20
CA LEU A 130 4.81 6.33 -5.24
C LEU A 130 4.43 6.99 -3.90
N GLU A 131 4.84 6.44 -2.76
CA GLU A 131 4.68 7.08 -1.45
C GLU A 131 5.45 8.41 -1.40
N ASP A 132 6.68 8.43 -1.91
CA ASP A 132 7.55 9.60 -1.87
C ASP A 132 7.16 10.67 -2.91
N ASN A 133 6.61 10.27 -4.07
CA ASN A 133 6.39 11.16 -5.21
C ASN A 133 4.92 11.33 -5.63
N GLY A 134 4.03 10.44 -5.19
CA GLY A 134 2.65 10.34 -5.66
C GLY A 134 1.80 11.58 -5.39
N TYR A 135 2.15 12.35 -4.37
CA TYR A 135 1.50 13.62 -4.03
C TYR A 135 1.42 14.59 -5.22
N ARG A 136 2.40 14.53 -6.15
CA ARG A 136 2.42 15.32 -7.40
C ARG A 136 1.17 15.12 -8.26
N TRP A 137 0.54 13.94 -8.16
CA TRP A 137 -0.69 13.58 -8.88
C TRP A 137 -1.90 13.39 -7.94
N GLY A 138 -1.73 13.69 -6.65
CA GLY A 138 -2.75 13.49 -5.62
C GLY A 138 -2.89 12.03 -5.15
N LEU A 139 -1.95 11.16 -5.52
CA LEU A 139 -1.91 9.75 -5.12
C LEU A 139 -1.21 9.64 -3.77
N CYS A 140 -1.93 9.12 -2.79
CA CYS A 140 -1.45 9.06 -1.42
C CYS A 140 -1.70 7.67 -0.85
N ARG A 141 -0.68 7.16 -0.15
CA ARG A 141 -0.84 5.99 0.70
C ARG A 141 -1.80 6.34 1.83
N THR A 142 -2.80 5.48 2.05
CA THR A 142 -3.89 5.80 3.00
C THR A 142 -3.68 5.16 4.38
N PHE A 143 -3.08 3.97 4.44
CA PHE A 143 -3.00 3.17 5.66
C PHE A 143 -1.55 2.89 6.10
N ASP A 144 -1.30 2.91 7.41
CA ASP A 144 0.02 2.62 7.98
C ASP A 144 0.40 1.12 7.89
N ASN A 145 -0.57 0.21 7.95
CA ASN A 145 -0.34 -1.24 7.83
C ASN A 145 -0.27 -1.75 6.38
N GLU A 146 -0.72 -0.96 5.40
CA GLU A 146 -0.77 -1.37 3.99
C GLU A 146 0.14 -0.48 3.13
N TRP A 147 1.40 -0.90 2.97
CA TRP A 147 2.39 -0.16 2.16
C TRP A 147 2.07 -0.12 0.67
N TRP A 148 1.19 -1.00 0.22
CA TRP A 148 0.79 -1.16 -1.17
C TRP A 148 -0.44 -0.33 -1.54
N HIS A 149 -1.27 0.13 -0.58
CA HIS A 149 -2.59 0.72 -0.86
C HIS A 149 -2.54 2.23 -1.08
N PHE A 150 -2.96 2.69 -2.26
CA PHE A 150 -2.99 4.12 -2.64
C PHE A 150 -4.37 4.55 -3.13
N GLU A 151 -4.71 5.80 -2.83
CA GLU A 151 -5.93 6.45 -3.30
C GLU A 151 -5.63 7.86 -3.81
N ARG A 152 -6.52 8.37 -4.67
CA ARG A 152 -6.46 9.77 -5.12
C ARG A 152 -7.23 10.68 -4.18
N VAL A 153 -6.64 10.94 -3.00
CA VAL A 153 -7.25 11.74 -1.92
C VAL A 153 -6.59 13.10 -1.70
N GLY A 154 -5.41 13.33 -2.31
CA GLY A 154 -4.73 14.64 -2.28
C GLY A 154 -5.13 15.52 -3.46
N ALA A 155 -5.04 16.85 -3.28
CA ALA A 155 -4.97 17.75 -4.41
C ALA A 155 -3.59 17.56 -5.10
N PRO A 156 -3.51 17.46 -6.45
CA PRO A 156 -2.22 17.32 -7.13
C PRO A 156 -1.21 18.41 -6.72
N GLY A 157 -0.04 17.98 -6.25
CA GLY A 157 1.04 18.86 -5.78
C GLY A 157 0.92 19.30 -4.32
N ALA A 158 -0.21 19.05 -3.65
CA ALA A 158 -0.34 19.26 -2.21
C ALA A 158 0.22 18.07 -1.43
N ALA A 159 0.60 18.31 -0.16
CA ALA A 159 0.99 17.23 0.74
C ALA A 159 -0.17 16.22 0.92
N CYS A 160 0.17 14.95 1.06
CA CYS A 160 -0.81 13.91 1.34
C CYS A 160 -1.47 14.13 2.72
N PRO A 161 -2.76 13.79 2.86
CA PRO A 161 -3.41 13.72 4.16
C PRO A 161 -2.67 12.78 5.12
N ALA A 162 -2.88 12.95 6.42
CA ALA A 162 -2.38 12.00 7.41
C ALA A 162 -2.96 10.61 7.15
N ARG A 163 -2.11 9.59 7.22
CA ARG A 163 -2.54 8.18 7.16
C ARG A 163 -3.32 7.82 8.41
N VAL A 164 -4.16 6.82 8.29
CA VAL A 164 -4.80 6.16 9.44
C VAL A 164 -4.15 4.80 9.69
N PRO A 165 -4.25 4.24 10.91
CA PRO A 165 -3.54 3.01 11.24
C PRO A 165 -3.85 1.83 10.32
N ASP A 166 -5.13 1.67 9.98
CA ASP A 166 -5.64 0.57 9.16
C ASP A 166 -7.03 0.88 8.56
N ALA A 167 -7.52 -0.01 7.70
CA ALA A 167 -8.77 0.19 6.96
C ALA A 167 -10.02 0.29 7.85
N SER A 168 -10.01 -0.26 9.07
CA SER A 168 -11.14 -0.19 10.00
C SER A 168 -11.37 1.22 10.56
N GLN A 169 -10.37 2.09 10.45
CA GLN A 169 -10.43 3.48 10.93
C GLN A 169 -10.90 4.46 9.85
N ARG A 170 -11.25 3.98 8.65
CA ARG A 170 -11.78 4.85 7.60
C ARG A 170 -13.09 5.50 8.05
N GLY A 171 -13.14 6.84 7.99
CA GLY A 171 -14.32 7.61 8.41
C GLY A 171 -14.37 7.93 9.91
N VAL A 172 -13.46 7.39 10.71
CA VAL A 172 -13.19 7.87 12.07
C VAL A 172 -12.21 9.04 11.93
N PRO A 173 -12.52 10.25 12.44
CA PRO A 173 -11.55 11.34 12.44
C PRO A 173 -10.26 10.87 13.10
N ALA A 174 -9.11 11.08 12.45
CA ALA A 174 -7.81 10.76 13.04
C ALA A 174 -7.76 11.34 14.47
N PRO A 175 -7.25 10.58 15.47
CA PRO A 175 -7.09 11.08 16.82
C PRO A 175 -6.37 12.42 16.76
N GLN A 176 -7.09 13.51 17.02
CA GLN A 176 -6.46 14.82 17.10
C GLN A 176 -5.49 14.75 18.28
N PRO A 177 -4.28 15.34 18.18
CA PRO A 177 -3.46 15.56 19.36
C PRO A 177 -4.34 16.25 20.41
N ASP A 178 -4.26 15.81 21.66
CA ASP A 178 -5.15 16.21 22.73
C ASP A 178 -5.03 17.71 23.02
N ASN A 179 -5.69 18.55 22.22
CA ASN A 179 -5.74 19.98 22.47
C ASN A 179 -6.77 20.29 23.56
N ARG A 180 -6.68 19.59 24.70
CA ARG A 180 -7.41 19.88 25.93
C ARG A 180 -6.73 20.98 26.76
N THR A 181 -5.69 21.62 26.23
CA THR A 181 -5.20 22.88 26.81
C THR A 181 -6.08 24.03 26.33
N VAL A 182 -7.26 24.16 26.94
CA VAL A 182 -8.05 25.38 26.80
C VAL A 182 -7.28 26.49 27.50
N VAL A 183 -6.61 27.36 26.73
CA VAL A 183 -6.02 28.58 27.27
C VAL A 183 -7.17 29.51 27.66
N VAL A 184 -7.46 29.62 28.95
CA VAL A 184 -8.46 30.56 29.46
C VAL A 184 -7.89 31.98 29.33
N PRO A 185 -8.52 32.89 28.57
CA PRO A 185 -8.05 34.25 28.45
C PRO A 185 -8.12 34.98 29.81
N PRO A 186 -7.10 35.77 30.19
CA PRO A 186 -7.14 36.51 31.44
C PRO A 186 -8.28 37.56 31.41
N GLY A 187 -9.04 37.66 32.51
CA GLY A 187 -10.14 38.62 32.66
C GLY A 187 -11.52 38.11 32.25
N LEU A 188 -11.71 36.78 32.18
CA LEU A 188 -13.03 36.21 31.97
C LEU A 188 -13.95 36.58 33.16
N PRO A 189 -15.20 37.02 32.91
CA PRO A 189 -16.16 37.28 33.98
C PRO A 189 -16.40 36.02 34.85
N PRO A 190 -16.58 36.15 36.17
CA PRO A 190 -16.70 35.01 37.08
C PRO A 190 -17.79 34.00 36.69
N GLU A 191 -18.91 34.49 36.14
CA GLU A 191 -20.01 33.65 35.67
C GLU A 191 -19.60 32.75 34.48
N LEU A 192 -18.76 33.24 33.59
CA LEU A 192 -18.27 32.48 32.44
C LEU A 192 -17.17 31.49 32.85
N GLN A 193 -16.37 31.84 33.85
CA GLN A 193 -15.36 30.95 34.40
C GLN A 193 -16.00 29.73 35.08
N ALA A 194 -17.05 29.94 35.88
CA ALA A 194 -17.81 28.87 36.51
C ALA A 194 -18.50 27.94 35.49
N LEU A 195 -18.97 28.49 34.36
CA LEU A 195 -19.57 27.70 33.28
C LEU A 195 -18.52 26.83 32.57
N LEU A 196 -17.32 27.39 32.33
CA LEU A 196 -16.21 26.68 31.72
C LEU A 196 -15.75 25.51 32.60
N GLU A 197 -15.62 25.73 33.91
CA GLU A 197 -15.24 24.68 34.87
C GLU A 197 -16.26 23.54 34.91
N GLN A 198 -17.56 23.83 34.87
CA GLN A 198 -18.62 22.80 34.81
C GLN A 198 -18.58 21.97 33.54
N LEU A 199 -18.31 22.60 32.40
CA LEU A 199 -18.18 21.91 31.11
C LEU A 199 -16.92 21.03 31.06
N LEU A 200 -15.82 21.50 31.66
CA LEU A 200 -14.55 20.76 31.71
C LEU A 200 -14.58 19.61 32.73
N SER A 201 -15.36 19.73 33.81
CA SER A 201 -15.49 18.69 34.85
C SER A 201 -16.41 17.52 34.47
N GLY A 202 -16.94 17.48 33.24
CA GLY A 202 -17.77 16.38 32.75
C GLY A 202 -19.10 16.22 33.51
N GLY A 203 -19.62 17.29 34.11
CA GLY A 203 -20.86 17.26 34.87
C GLY A 203 -22.06 17.00 33.97
N SER A 204 -22.67 15.82 34.09
CA SER A 204 -23.96 15.52 33.48
C SER A 204 -25.03 16.40 34.15
N VAL A 205 -25.57 17.38 33.41
CA VAL A 205 -26.70 18.20 33.84
C VAL A 205 -27.94 17.30 33.85
N ARG A 206 -28.56 17.15 35.03
CA ARG A 206 -29.92 16.60 35.19
C ARG A 206 -30.96 17.67 34.90
#